data_AF-A0A9D2DGB5-F1
#
_entry.id   AF-A0A9D2DGB5-F1
#
_cell.length_a   1.000
_cell.length_b   1.000
_cell.length_c   1.000
_cell.angle_alpha   90.00
_cell.angle_beta   90.00
_cell.angle_gamma   90.00
#
_symmetry.space_group_name_H-M   'P 1'
#
loop_
_entity.id
_entity.type
_entity.pdbx_description
1 polymer ?
#
loop_
_entity_poly.entity_id
_entity_poly.type
_entity_poly.pdbx_seq_one_letter_code
_entity_poly.pdbx_strand_id
1 'polypeptide(L)'
;MKRLIAAGVLMLILIFFCTVGIIQILSHEDKIIGMISQAVEAAENDDFDKAYELAIQSEEEWIKSEQTLAPFTSHLHLDDVGLAISRLPPLIKYGNKAQFISECKYTIVQIKHLADSEIPALTNIF
;
A
#
# COMPACT_ATOMS: atom_id res chain seq x y z
N MET A 1 12.27 5.40 42.50
CA MET A 1 11.99 6.45 41.50
C MET A 1 12.70 6.25 40.16
N LYS A 2 14.03 5.99 40.10
CA LYS A 2 14.75 5.72 38.83
C LYS A 2 14.14 4.58 37.99
N ARG A 3 13.62 3.53 38.63
CA ARG A 3 12.91 2.42 37.96
C ARG A 3 11.57 2.83 37.34
N LEU A 4 10.84 3.75 37.96
CA LEU A 4 9.58 4.26 37.41
C LEU A 4 9.82 5.21 36.22
N ILE A 5 10.88 6.01 36.29
CA ILE A 5 11.31 6.85 35.15
C ILE A 5 11.75 5.96 33.98
N ALA A 6 12.55 4.92 34.25
CA ALA A 6 12.96 3.97 33.22
C ALA A 6 11.75 3.28 32.58
N ALA A 7 10.77 2.84 33.37
CA ALA A 7 9.53 2.25 32.85
C ALA A 7 8.71 3.25 32.01
N GLY A 8 8.61 4.51 32.45
CA GLY A 8 7.93 5.57 31.68
C GLY A 8 8.61 5.87 30.35
N VAL A 9 9.95 5.91 30.33
CA VAL A 9 10.73 6.09 29.09
C VAL A 9 10.53 4.91 28.14
N LEU A 10 10.53 3.68 28.66
CA LEU A 10 10.31 2.46 27.87
C LEU A 10 8.91 2.44 27.26
N MET A 11 7.89 2.89 28.01
CA MET A 11 6.52 3.01 27.54
C MET A 11 6.39 4.07 26.42
N LEU A 12 7.05 5.23 26.56
CA LEU A 12 7.06 6.25 25.52
C LEU A 12 7.76 5.78 24.24
N ILE A 13 8.86 5.04 24.37
CA ILE A 13 9.56 4.44 23.22
C ILE A 13 8.64 3.46 22.48
N LEU A 14 7.92 2.61 23.21
CA LEU A 14 6.94 1.68 22.64
C LEU A 14 5.84 2.40 21.87
N ILE A 15 5.22 3.41 22.48
CA ILE A 15 4.19 4.22 21.83
C ILE A 15 4.75 4.90 20.57
N PHE A 16 5.97 5.43 20.63
CA PHE A 16 6.63 6.05 19.49
C PHE A 16 6.88 5.08 18.34
N PHE A 17 7.36 3.86 18.61
CA PHE A 17 7.53 2.86 17.56
C PHE A 17 6.20 2.43 16.93
N CYS A 18 5.15 2.27 17.74
CA CYS A 18 3.82 1.95 17.25
C CYS A 18 3.25 3.07 16.35
N THR A 19 3.40 4.34 16.74
CA THR A 19 2.89 5.46 15.93
C THR A 19 3.68 5.67 14.65
N VAL A 20 5.01 5.53 14.69
CA VAL A 20 5.85 5.65 13.49
C VAL A 20 5.56 4.56 12.47
N GLY A 21 5.34 3.32 12.92
CA GLY A 21 4.95 2.21 12.03
C GLY A 21 3.65 2.52 11.29
N ILE A 22 2.61 2.98 12.01
CA ILE A 22 1.31 3.34 11.43
C ILE A 22 1.44 4.47 10.40
N ILE A 23 2.21 5.52 10.71
CA ILE A 23 2.40 6.66 9.78
C ILE A 23 3.13 6.22 8.51
N GLN A 24 4.12 5.32 8.62
CA GLN A 24 4.82 4.80 7.46
C GLN A 24 3.89 3.99 6.56
N ILE A 25 3.04 3.12 7.13
CA ILE A 25 2.05 2.32 6.38
C ILE A 25 1.13 3.25 5.57
N LEU A 26 0.52 4.24 6.22
CA LEU A 26 -0.40 5.20 5.60
C LEU A 26 0.26 6.02 4.49
N SER A 27 1.51 6.47 4.70
CA SER A 27 2.22 7.26 3.69
C SER A 27 2.60 6.45 2.44
N HIS A 28 2.84 5.14 2.57
CA HIS A 28 3.18 4.28 1.43
C HIS A 28 1.92 3.89 0.64
N GLU A 29 0.81 3.67 1.35
CA GLU A 29 -0.52 3.47 0.76
C GLU A 29 -0.91 4.62 -0.18
N ASP A 30 -0.93 5.86 0.33
CA ASP A 30 -1.35 7.04 -0.44
C ASP A 30 -0.51 7.24 -1.70
N LYS A 31 0.80 6.94 -1.62
CA LYS A 31 1.73 7.05 -2.75
C LYS A 31 1.39 6.06 -3.85
N ILE A 32 1.22 4.78 -3.50
CA ILE A 32 0.94 3.71 -4.48
C ILE A 32 -0.47 3.89 -5.08
N ILE A 33 -1.48 4.20 -4.24
CA ILE A 33 -2.83 4.52 -4.73
C ILE A 33 -2.80 5.72 -5.66
N GLY A 34 -2.01 6.75 -5.33
CA GLY A 34 -1.83 7.93 -6.18
C GLY A 34 -1.22 7.59 -7.54
N MET A 35 -0.24 6.69 -7.61
CA MET A 35 0.36 6.22 -8.87
C MET A 35 -0.65 5.43 -9.71
N ILE A 36 -1.37 4.49 -9.09
CA ILE A 36 -2.38 3.68 -9.79
C ILE A 36 -3.53 4.57 -10.30
N SER A 37 -3.95 5.57 -9.52
CA SER A 37 -4.99 6.53 -9.93
C SER A 37 -4.54 7.40 -11.11
N GLN A 38 -3.29 7.86 -11.11
CA GLN A 38 -2.71 8.55 -12.27
C GLN A 38 -2.59 7.64 -13.49
N ALA A 39 -2.32 6.35 -13.30
CA ALA A 39 -2.28 5.38 -14.39
C ALA A 39 -3.66 5.19 -15.02
N VAL A 40 -4.72 5.18 -14.20
CA VAL A 40 -6.11 5.18 -14.68
C VAL A 40 -6.40 6.46 -15.48
N GLU A 41 -6.03 7.63 -14.97
CA GLU A 41 -6.24 8.90 -15.67
C GLU A 41 -5.48 8.95 -17.01
N ALA A 42 -4.25 8.46 -17.05
CA ALA A 42 -3.47 8.34 -18.28
C ALA A 42 -4.15 7.39 -19.29
N ALA A 43 -4.61 6.22 -18.83
CA ALA A 43 -5.33 5.27 -19.68
C ALA A 43 -6.67 5.85 -20.16
N GLU A 44 -7.39 6.61 -19.34
CA GLU A 44 -8.62 7.32 -19.69
C GLU A 44 -8.41 8.36 -20.79
N ASN A 45 -7.25 9.03 -20.80
CA ASN A 45 -6.82 9.96 -21.84
C ASN A 45 -6.13 9.29 -23.05
N ASP A 46 -6.16 7.95 -23.13
CA ASP A 46 -5.52 7.14 -24.18
C ASP A 46 -3.99 7.28 -24.27
N ASP A 47 -3.36 7.75 -23.19
CA ASP A 47 -1.90 7.81 -23.02
C ASP A 47 -1.40 6.50 -22.39
N PHE A 48 -1.38 5.45 -23.22
CA PHE A 48 -1.04 4.09 -22.79
C PHE A 48 0.43 3.92 -22.37
N ASP A 49 1.34 4.69 -22.98
CA ASP A 49 2.76 4.66 -22.61
C ASP A 49 2.96 5.19 -21.19
N LYS A 50 2.34 6.33 -20.86
CA LYS A 50 2.36 6.89 -19.51
C LYS A 50 1.65 5.98 -18.51
N ALA A 51 0.51 5.41 -18.88
CA ALA A 51 -0.20 4.46 -18.02
C ALA A 51 0.64 3.21 -17.71
N TYR A 52 1.39 2.71 -18.70
CA TYR A 52 2.33 1.62 -18.52
C TYR A 52 3.52 1.99 -17.61
N GLU A 53 4.11 3.17 -17.81
CA GLU A 53 5.19 3.65 -16.96
C GLU A 53 4.74 3.77 -15.50
N LEU A 54 3.57 4.37 -15.26
CA LEU A 54 3.00 4.50 -13.91
C LEU A 54 2.67 3.14 -13.29
N ALA A 55 2.21 2.17 -14.08
CA ALA A 55 1.96 0.81 -13.61
C ALA A 55 3.27 0.13 -13.15
N ILE A 56 4.36 0.25 -13.92
CA ILE A 56 5.68 -0.27 -13.55
C ILE A 56 6.20 0.43 -12.29
N GLN A 57 6.10 1.76 -12.22
CA GLN A 57 6.52 2.52 -11.05
C GLN A 57 5.74 2.09 -9.80
N SER A 58 4.44 1.81 -9.91
CA SER A 58 3.64 1.32 -8.79
C SER A 58 4.09 -0.05 -8.29
N GLU A 59 4.52 -0.95 -9.19
CA GLU A 59 5.07 -2.26 -8.85
C GLU A 59 6.43 -2.14 -8.15
N GLU A 60 7.33 -1.31 -8.68
CA GLU A 60 8.64 -1.08 -8.07
C GLU A 60 8.53 -0.45 -6.67
N GLU A 61 7.61 0.51 -6.50
CA GLU A 61 7.35 1.11 -5.20
C GLU A 61 6.69 0.12 -4.23
N TRP A 62 5.81 -0.76 -4.71
CA TRP A 62 5.28 -1.84 -3.88
C TRP A 62 6.38 -2.76 -3.35
N ILE A 63 7.28 -3.24 -4.22
CA ILE A 63 8.38 -4.15 -3.82
C ILE A 63 9.28 -3.50 -2.75
N LYS A 64 9.56 -2.20 -2.87
CA LYS A 64 10.32 -1.45 -1.84
C LYS A 64 9.54 -1.34 -0.53
N SER A 65 8.24 -1.07 -0.63
CA SER A 65 7.34 -0.90 0.52
C SER A 65 7.15 -2.20 1.28
N GLU A 66 6.98 -3.31 0.56
CA GLU A 66 6.74 -4.65 1.12
C GLU A 66 7.81 -5.06 2.13
N GLN A 67 9.09 -4.78 1.85
CA GLN A 67 10.19 -5.06 2.79
C GLN A 67 10.06 -4.30 4.11
N THR A 68 9.44 -3.12 4.07
CA THR A 68 9.22 -2.26 5.24
C THR A 68 7.93 -2.64 5.97
N LEU A 69 6.93 -3.16 5.25
CA LEU A 69 5.62 -3.56 5.77
C LEU A 69 5.62 -4.97 6.38
N ALA A 70 6.46 -5.87 5.87
CA ALA A 70 6.56 -7.26 6.30
C ALA A 70 6.68 -7.48 7.83
N PRO A 71 7.38 -6.65 8.61
CA PRO A 71 7.45 -6.81 10.07
C PRO A 71 6.15 -6.47 10.81
N PHE A 72 5.25 -5.72 10.17
CA PHE A 72 4.04 -5.17 10.79
C PHE A 72 2.77 -5.87 10.32
N THR A 73 2.79 -6.48 9.12
CA THR A 73 1.62 -7.00 8.42
C THR A 73 1.75 -8.48 8.07
N SER A 74 0.60 -9.15 7.89
CA SER A 74 0.57 -10.53 7.37
C SER A 74 1.13 -10.64 5.94
N HIS A 75 2.14 -11.50 5.76
CA HIS A 75 2.70 -11.82 4.44
C HIS A 75 1.64 -12.24 3.41
N LEU A 76 0.60 -12.98 3.81
CA LEU A 76 -0.44 -13.43 2.89
C LEU A 76 -1.19 -12.24 2.25
N HIS A 77 -1.51 -11.21 3.04
CA HIS A 77 -2.17 -10.01 2.51
C HIS A 77 -1.23 -9.16 1.66
N LEU A 78 0.06 -9.10 2.01
CA LEU A 78 1.07 -8.42 1.20
C LEU A 78 1.23 -9.11 -0.17
N ASP A 79 1.27 -10.44 -0.19
CA ASP A 79 1.37 -11.23 -1.42
C ASP A 79 0.16 -11.00 -2.35
N ASP A 80 -1.06 -10.95 -1.78
CA ASP A 80 -2.29 -10.73 -2.55
C ASP A 80 -2.31 -9.34 -3.22
N VAL A 81 -1.89 -8.30 -2.49
CA VAL A 81 -1.76 -6.94 -3.03
C VAL A 81 -0.65 -6.88 -4.08
N GLY A 82 0.52 -7.49 -3.81
CA GLY A 82 1.63 -7.54 -4.77
C GLY A 82 1.27 -8.27 -6.06
N LEU A 83 0.48 -9.34 -5.97
CA LEU A 83 -0.05 -10.04 -7.14
C LEU A 83 -1.03 -9.18 -7.94
N ALA A 84 -1.88 -8.39 -7.27
CA ALA A 84 -2.79 -7.48 -7.95
C ALA A 84 -2.04 -6.32 -8.66
N ILE A 85 -0.97 -5.80 -8.06
CA ILE A 85 -0.14 -4.74 -8.64
C ILE A 85 0.67 -5.26 -9.84
N SER A 86 1.30 -6.43 -9.74
CA SER A 86 2.14 -7.00 -10.82
C SER A 86 1.37 -7.34 -12.10
N ARG A 87 0.03 -7.43 -12.02
CA ARG A 87 -0.83 -7.60 -13.21
C ARG A 87 -1.05 -6.31 -13.98
N LEU A 88 -0.86 -5.14 -13.37
CA LEU A 88 -1.21 -3.85 -13.99
C LEU A 88 -0.34 -3.55 -15.24
N PRO A 89 1.00 -3.70 -15.21
CA PRO A 89 1.83 -3.43 -16.40
C PRO A 89 1.48 -4.30 -17.62
N PRO A 90 1.36 -5.64 -17.52
CA PRO A 90 0.97 -6.45 -18.68
C PRO A 90 -0.47 -6.17 -19.14
N LEU A 91 -1.39 -5.81 -18.23
CA LEU A 91 -2.77 -5.49 -18.59
C LEU A 91 -2.89 -4.24 -19.45
N ILE A 92 -2.14 -3.18 -19.17
CA ILE A 92 -2.16 -1.97 -20.01
C ILE A 92 -1.37 -2.14 -21.31
N LYS A 93 -0.31 -2.95 -21.28
CA LYS A 93 0.55 -3.21 -22.44
C LYS A 93 -0.08 -4.13 -23.49
N TYR A 94 -0.81 -5.14 -23.04
CA TYR A 94 -1.32 -6.21 -23.92
C TYR A 94 -2.83 -6.41 -23.82
N GLY A 95 -3.45 -5.96 -22.72
CA GLY A 95 -4.88 -6.07 -22.50
C GLY A 95 -5.64 -4.91 -23.13
N ASN A 96 -6.87 -4.72 -22.66
CA ASN A 96 -7.69 -3.58 -23.05
C ASN A 96 -7.84 -2.59 -21.88
N LYS A 97 -8.10 -1.33 -22.25
CA LYS A 97 -8.31 -0.21 -21.32
C LYS A 97 -9.32 -0.51 -20.22
N ALA A 98 -10.45 -1.12 -20.55
CA ALA A 98 -11.50 -1.41 -19.56
C ALA A 98 -11.04 -2.43 -18.51
N GLN A 99 -10.33 -3.48 -18.94
CA GLN A 99 -9.78 -4.50 -18.05
C GLN A 99 -8.68 -3.93 -17.16
N PHE A 100 -7.79 -3.11 -17.72
CA PHE A 100 -6.78 -2.40 -16.93
C PHE A 100 -7.42 -1.52 -15.85
N ILE A 101 -8.36 -0.65 -16.23
CA ILE A 101 -9.04 0.25 -15.28
C ILE A 101 -9.77 -0.55 -14.20
N SER A 102 -10.40 -1.67 -14.56
CA SER A 102 -11.06 -2.56 -13.60
C SER A 102 -10.06 -3.15 -12.60
N GLU A 103 -8.93 -3.66 -13.07
CA GLU A 103 -7.91 -4.22 -12.19
C GLU A 103 -7.29 -3.13 -11.31
N CYS A 104 -7.00 -1.93 -11.84
CA CYS A 104 -6.52 -0.79 -11.04
C CYS A 104 -7.47 -0.47 -9.88
N LYS A 105 -8.78 -0.42 -10.14
CA LYS A 105 -9.79 -0.16 -9.10
C LYS A 105 -9.82 -1.28 -8.06
N TYR A 106 -9.73 -2.55 -8.50
CA TYR A 106 -9.63 -3.69 -7.60
C TYR A 106 -8.38 -3.59 -6.72
N THR A 107 -7.22 -3.31 -7.31
CA THR A 107 -5.95 -3.16 -6.59
C THR A 107 -6.01 -2.04 -5.56
N ILE A 108 -6.57 -0.87 -5.91
CA ILE A 108 -6.79 0.23 -4.96
C ILE A 108 -7.63 -0.21 -3.76
N VAL A 109 -8.70 -0.99 -4.00
CA VAL A 109 -9.55 -1.52 -2.91
C VAL A 109 -8.77 -2.49 -2.03
N GLN A 110 -7.93 -3.35 -2.59
CA GLN A 110 -7.09 -4.27 -1.79
C GLN A 110 -6.07 -3.54 -0.93
N ILE A 111 -5.41 -2.50 -1.47
CA ILE A 111 -4.45 -1.68 -0.71
C ILE A 111 -5.17 -0.97 0.46
N LYS A 112 -6.38 -0.42 0.23
CA LYS A 112 -7.18 0.18 1.31
C LYS A 112 -7.58 -0.83 2.39
N HIS A 113 -8.01 -2.03 1.99
CA HIS A 113 -8.34 -3.08 2.95
C HIS A 113 -7.13 -3.53 3.77
N LEU A 114 -5.95 -3.57 3.16
CA LEU A 114 -4.71 -3.83 3.87
C LEU A 114 -4.45 -2.75 4.93
N ALA A 115 -4.54 -1.48 4.56
CA ALA A 115 -4.32 -0.38 5.50
C ALA A 115 -5.38 -0.34 6.61
N ASP A 116 -6.65 -0.50 6.28
CA ASP A 116 -7.76 -0.56 7.25
C ASP A 116 -7.57 -1.70 8.27
N SER A 117 -6.95 -2.81 7.84
CA SER A 117 -6.67 -3.95 8.72
C SER A 117 -5.55 -3.68 9.73
N GLU A 118 -4.62 -2.77 9.41
CA GLU A 118 -3.47 -2.42 10.25
C GLU A 118 -3.76 -1.24 11.20
N ILE A 119 -4.77 -0.42 10.90
CA ILE A 119 -5.21 0.63 11.80
C ILE A 119 -5.99 -0.01 12.96
N PRO A 120 -5.60 0.20 14.23
CA PRO A 120 -6.41 -0.22 15.36
C PRO A 120 -7.70 0.63 15.43
N ALA A 121 -8.71 0.24 14.65
CA ALA A 121 -10.06 0.76 14.70
C ALA A 121 -10.91 -0.09 15.65
N LEU A 122 -11.89 0.51 16.33
CA LEU A 122 -12.80 -0.22 17.23
C LEU A 122 -13.56 -1.36 16.53
N THR A 123 -13.70 -1.30 15.21
CA THR A 123 -14.27 -2.35 14.35
C THR A 123 -13.38 -3.58 14.18
N ASN A 124 -12.09 -3.49 14.51
CA ASN A 124 -11.11 -4.57 14.36
C ASN A 124 -10.73 -5.25 15.69
N ILE A 125 -11.26 -4.75 16.81
CA ILE A 125 -10.93 -5.20 18.18
C ILE A 125 -12.12 -5.94 18.84
N PHE A 126 -13.32 -5.89 18.23
CA PHE A 126 -14.55 -6.53 18.72
C PHE A 126 -15.26 -7.34 17.65
#